data_AF-A0A661V595-F1
#
_entry.id   AF-A0A661V595-F1
#
_cell.length_a   1.000
_cell.length_b   1.000
_cell.length_c   1.000
_cell.angle_alpha   90.00
_cell.angle_beta   90.00
_cell.angle_gamma   90.00
#
_symmetry.space_group_name_H-M   'P 1'
#
loop_
_entity.id
_entity.type
_entity.pdbx_description
1 polymer ?
#
loop_
_entity_poly.entity_id
_entity_poly.type
_entity_poly.pdbx_seq_one_letter_code
_entity_poly.pdbx_strand_id
1 'polypeptide(L)' 'HEQARVEPDTVVEVVQEGYRLGDRLLRPARVVVAT' A
#
# COMPACT_ATOMS: atom_id res chain seq x y z
N HIS A 1 -17.68 -17.24 -7.31
CA HIS A 1 -16.38 -16.59 -7.06
C HIS A 1 -16.66 -15.09 -6.91
N GLU A 2 -16.64 -14.59 -5.69
CA GLU A 2 -16.93 -13.18 -5.40
C GLU A 2 -15.69 -12.35 -5.76
N GLN A 3 -15.78 -11.60 -6.87
CA GLN A 3 -14.76 -10.60 -7.18
C GLN A 3 -15.04 -9.40 -6.28
N ALA A 4 -14.35 -9.30 -5.15
CA ALA A 4 -14.32 -8.07 -4.38
C ALA A 4 -13.71 -6.99 -5.28
N ARG A 5 -14.57 -6.15 -5.88
CA ARG A 5 -14.12 -4.94 -6.56
C ARG A 5 -13.51 -4.05 -5.49
N VAL A 6 -12.20 -3.87 -5.57
CA VAL A 6 -11.49 -2.90 -4.75
C VAL A 6 -11.74 -1.53 -5.39
N GLU A 7 -12.06 -0.54 -4.56
CA GLU A 7 -12.29 0.81 -5.04
C GLU A 7 -11.00 1.38 -5.66
N PRO A 8 -11.11 2.14 -6.76
CA PRO A 8 -9.94 2.78 -7.38
C PRO A 8 -9.22 3.69 -6.37
N ASP A 9 -7.93 3.90 -6.59
CA ASP A 9 -7.02 4.65 -5.70
C ASP A 9 -6.81 4.03 -4.30
N THR A 10 -7.25 2.79 -4.08
CA THR A 10 -7.03 2.06 -2.81
C THR A 10 -5.80 1.17 -2.87
N VAL A 11 -5.03 1.10 -1.78
CA VAL A 11 -3.89 0.17 -1.65
C VAL A 11 -4.39 -1.26 -1.52
N VAL A 12 -3.95 -2.13 -2.43
CA VAL A 12 -4.40 -3.53 -2.51
C VAL A 12 -3.38 -4.48 -1.90
N GLU A 13 -2.09 -4.19 -2.08
CA GLU A 13 -0.99 -5.02 -1.60
C GLU A 13 0.25 -4.18 -1.29
N VAL A 14 0.97 -4.58 -0.24
CA VAL A 14 2.29 -4.02 0.10
C VAL A 14 3.37 -4.99 -0.37
N VAL A 15 4.09 -4.60 -1.41
CA VAL A 15 5.20 -5.41 -1.97
C VAL A 15 6.45 -5.30 -1.10
N GLN A 16 6.62 -4.16 -0.44
CA GLN A 16 7.80 -3.90 0.38
C GLN A 16 7.51 -2.95 1.54
N GLU A 17 7.69 -3.44 2.77
CA GLU A 17 7.40 -2.74 4.03
C GLU A 17 8.10 -1.38 4.15
N GLY A 18 7.35 -0.34 4.53
CA GLY A 18 7.92 0.97 4.83
C GLY A 18 8.44 1.05 6.28
N TYR A 19 9.36 1.97 6.55
CA TYR A 19 9.86 2.20 7.90
C TYR A 19 9.88 3.70 8.24
N ARG A 20 9.37 4.05 9.43
CA ARG A 20 9.51 5.38 10.04
C ARG A 20 10.19 5.27 11.40
N LEU A 21 11.01 6.25 11.75
CA LEU A 21 11.64 6.38 13.06
C LEU A 21 11.20 7.70 13.68
N GLY A 22 10.32 7.63 14.69
CA GLY A 22 9.62 8.82 15.18
C GLY A 22 8.95 9.51 14.00
N ASP A 23 9.18 10.81 13.83
CA ASP A 23 8.60 11.60 12.74
C ASP A 23 9.39 11.55 11.42
N ARG A 24 10.52 10.84 11.40
CA ARG A 24 11.36 10.72 10.20
C ARG A 24 10.97 9.49 9.38
N LEU A 25 10.58 9.70 8.12
CA LEU A 25 10.42 8.62 7.16
C LEU A 25 11.80 8.13 6.71
N LEU A 26 12.12 6.87 6.97
CA LEU A 26 13.37 6.24 6.53
C LEU A 26 13.23 5.70 5.11
N ARG A 27 12.10 5.04 4.84
CA ARG A 27 11.76 4.54 3.52
C ARG A 27 10.23 4.38 3.39
N PRO A 28 9.61 4.87 2.31
CA PRO A 28 8.20 4.60 2.03
C PRO A 28 7.96 3.14 1.64
N ALA A 29 6.78 2.63 1.97
CA ALA A 29 6.33 1.34 1.48
C ALA A 29 6.14 1.38 -0.04
N ARG A 30 6.40 0.25 -0.71
CA ARG A 30 6.03 0.07 -2.13
C ARG A 30 4.73 -0.68 -2.16
N VAL A 31 3.73 -0.10 -2.82
CA VAL A 31 2.35 -0.60 -2.81
C VAL A 31 1.82 -0.75 -4.23
N VAL A 32 0.90 -1.68 -4.41
CA VAL A 32 0.06 -1.80 -5.61
C VAL A 32 -1.25 -1.10 -5.30
N VAL A 33 -1.68 -0.22 -6.21
CA VAL A 33 -2.93 0.55 -6.09
C VAL A 33 -3.93 0.00 -7.09
N ALA A 34 -5.20 -0.07 -6.68
CA ALA A 34 -6.30 -0.43 -7.58
C ALA A 34 -6.52 0.70 -8.60
N THR A 35 -6.61 0.31 -9.87
CA THR A 35 -6.91 1.20 -11.00
C THR A 35 -8.40 1.31 -11.25
#